data_AF-A0A512E4Y3-F1
#
_entry.id   AF-A0A512E4Y3-F1
#
_cell.length_a   1.000
_cell.length_b   1.000
_cell.length_c   1.000
_cell.angle_alpha   90.00
_cell.angle_beta   90.00
_cell.angle_gamma   90.00
#
_symmetry.space_group_name_H-M   'P 1'
#
loop_
_entity.id
_entity.type
_entity.pdbx_description
1 polymer ?
#
loop_
_entity_poly.entity_id
_entity_poly.type
_entity_poly.pdbx_seq_one_letter_code
_entity_poly.pdbx_strand_id
1 'polypeptide(L)'
;MRILHAANVQACGAAGIEPLIALGRVTHHPFLGERFAKALPTPDDPTPVEAMAHRLKTLEGRKLYAQRKHIPEPVFGIIKSVLGFRQFLLRGLDHVRGEWNLVTMAWNLKRMFVLSPAG
;
A
#
# COMPACT_ATOMS: atom_id res chain seq x y z
N MET A 1 -3.90 4.54 15.49
CA MET A 1 -3.40 3.46 14.61
C MET A 1 -2.12 3.93 13.93
N ARG A 2 -0.97 3.49 14.43
CA ARG A 2 0.36 3.79 13.86
C ARG A 2 0.56 2.81 12.69
N ILE A 3 0.60 3.33 11.47
CA ILE A 3 0.70 2.50 10.24
C ILE A 3 2.14 2.02 10.03
N LEU A 4 3.11 2.80 10.53
CA LEU A 4 4.53 2.53 10.42
C LEU A 4 5.04 1.69 11.59
N HIS A 5 5.69 0.57 11.28
CA HIS A 5 6.47 -0.24 12.22
C HIS A 5 7.88 -0.43 11.65
N ALA A 6 8.92 -0.11 12.41
CA ALA A 6 10.30 -0.16 11.92
C ALA A 6 10.69 -1.56 11.41
N ALA A 7 10.22 -2.61 12.08
CA ALA A 7 10.47 -3.99 11.62
C ALA A 7 9.93 -4.27 10.21
N ASN A 8 8.85 -3.61 9.79
CA ASN A 8 8.31 -3.80 8.42
C ASN A 8 9.23 -3.15 7.38
N VAL A 9 9.79 -1.97 7.70
CA VAL A 9 10.75 -1.28 6.83
C VAL A 9 12.01 -2.12 6.66
N GLN A 10 12.51 -2.69 7.77
CA GLN A 10 13.67 -3.59 7.75
C GLN A 10 13.39 -4.89 6.99
N ALA A 11 12.23 -5.51 7.20
CA ALA A 11 11.83 -6.71 6.49
C ALA A 11 11.71 -6.48 4.98
N CYS A 12 11.18 -5.32 4.56
CA CYS A 12 11.18 -4.93 3.15
C CYS A 12 12.62 -4.82 2.61
N GLY A 13 13.51 -4.13 3.32
CA GLY A 13 14.92 -4.02 2.93
C GLY A 13 15.62 -5.37 2.82
N ALA A 14 15.42 -6.27 3.79
CA ALA A 14 15.95 -7.63 3.76
C ALA A 14 15.42 -8.47 2.58
N ALA A 15 14.20 -8.17 2.11
CA ALA A 15 13.60 -8.78 0.92
C ALA A 15 13.98 -8.08 -0.40
N GLY A 16 14.87 -7.07 -0.38
CA GLY A 16 15.23 -6.28 -1.56
C GLY A 16 14.09 -5.38 -2.06
N ILE A 17 13.08 -5.12 -1.24
CA ILE A 17 11.93 -4.29 -1.56
C ILE A 17 12.17 -2.91 -0.97
N GLU A 18 12.11 -1.87 -1.82
CA GLU A 18 12.12 -0.50 -1.35
C GLU A 18 10.75 -0.12 -0.75
N PRO A 19 10.64 0.10 0.58
CA PRO A 19 9.36 0.41 1.17
C PRO A 19 8.94 1.85 0.84
N LEU A 20 7.64 2.04 0.62
CA LEU A 20 6.96 3.34 0.64
C LEU A 20 5.72 3.23 1.52
N ILE A 21 5.91 3.35 2.83
CA ILE A 21 4.87 3.15 3.85
C ILE A 21 4.51 4.50 4.47
N ALA A 22 3.22 4.84 4.52
CA ALA A 22 2.77 6.06 5.18
C ALA A 22 3.30 6.16 6.61
N LEU A 23 3.97 7.28 6.90
CA LEU A 23 4.51 7.59 8.24
C LEU A 23 3.39 7.79 9.28
N GLY A 24 2.21 8.20 8.83
CA GLY A 24 1.04 8.45 9.66
C GLY A 24 -0.18 8.82 8.84
N ARG A 25 -1.23 9.27 9.52
CA ARG A 25 -2.39 9.88 8.86
C ARG A 25 -2.04 11.30 8.46
N VAL A 26 -2.18 11.61 7.18
CA VAL A 26 -2.06 12.98 6.66
C VAL A 26 -3.47 13.54 6.55
N THR A 27 -3.69 14.76 7.04
CA THR A 27 -4.95 15.48 6.85
C THR A 27 -5.18 15.71 5.36
N HIS A 28 -6.43 15.54 4.92
CA HIS A 28 -6.77 15.81 3.53
C HIS A 28 -6.60 17.31 3.25
N HIS A 29 -5.96 17.64 2.12
CA HIS A 29 -5.72 19.00 1.59
C HIS A 29 -4.54 19.78 2.23
N PRO A 30 -3.29 19.30 2.10
CA PRO A 30 -2.13 20.12 2.42
C PRO A 30 -2.09 21.38 1.54
N PHE A 31 -1.52 22.46 2.08
CA PHE A 31 -1.41 23.73 1.36
C PHE A 31 -0.67 23.55 0.03
N LEU A 32 -1.04 24.32 -0.99
CA LEU A 32 -0.51 24.17 -2.35
C LEU A 32 1.03 24.29 -2.37
N GLY A 33 1.60 25.18 -1.56
CA GLY A 33 3.05 25.34 -1.41
C GLY A 33 3.75 24.09 -0.86
N GLU A 34 3.12 23.35 0.05
CA GLU A 34 3.66 22.09 0.59
C GLU A 34 3.66 20.97 -0.46
N ARG A 35 2.67 20.99 -1.37
CA ARG A 35 2.58 20.02 -2.47
C ARG A 35 3.72 20.20 -3.46
N PHE A 36 4.13 21.44 -3.70
CA PHE A 36 5.21 21.79 -4.63
C PHE A 36 6.57 22.01 -3.97
N ALA A 37 6.67 21.83 -2.64
CA ALA A 37 7.93 21.93 -1.93
C ALA A 37 8.97 20.96 -2.55
N LYS A 38 10.18 21.49 -2.77
CA LYS A 38 11.33 20.72 -3.26
C LYS A 38 11.75 19.71 -2.20
N ALA A 39 12.27 18.57 -2.65
CA ALA A 39 12.78 17.55 -1.75
C ALA A 39 13.93 18.13 -0.90
N LEU A 40 13.93 17.79 0.39
CA LEU A 40 15.05 18.10 1.29
C LEU A 40 16.31 17.35 0.83
N PRO A 41 17.52 17.84 1.16
CA PRO A 41 18.76 17.09 0.93
C PRO A 41 18.72 15.72 1.61
N THR A 42 19.46 14.77 1.05
CA THR A 42 19.60 13.42 1.62
C THR A 42 20.20 13.53 3.02
N PRO A 43 19.65 12.86 4.04
CA PRO A 43 20.26 12.83 5.36
C PRO A 43 21.61 12.11 5.33
N ASP A 44 22.55 12.54 6.18
CA ASP A 44 23.80 11.82 6.40
C ASP A 44 23.54 10.59 7.29
N ASP A 45 24.00 9.42 6.84
CA ASP A 45 23.84 8.10 7.49
C ASP A 45 22.41 7.80 8.04
N PRO A 46 21.38 7.77 7.16
CA PRO A 46 20.01 7.61 7.61
C PRO A 46 19.72 6.19 8.09
N THR A 47 18.95 6.08 9.17
CA THR A 47 18.28 4.81 9.48
C THR A 47 17.35 4.41 8.33
N PRO A 48 17.02 3.12 8.15
CA PRO A 48 16.13 2.69 7.06
C PRO A 48 14.75 3.38 7.07
N VAL A 49 14.26 3.75 8.26
CA VAL A 49 13.02 4.52 8.39
C VAL A 49 13.18 5.96 7.92
N GLU A 50 14.31 6.61 8.22
CA GLU A 50 14.61 7.97 7.77
C GLU A 50 14.85 8.02 6.26
N ALA A 51 15.56 7.03 5.71
CA ALA A 51 15.75 6.88 4.27
C ALA A 51 14.39 6.73 3.55
N MET A 52 13.50 5.89 4.08
CA MET A 52 12.14 5.74 3.56
C MET A 52 11.33 7.05 3.68
N ALA A 53 11.42 7.74 4.82
CA ALA A 53 10.72 9.00 5.07
C ALA A 53 11.19 10.10 4.12
N HIS A 54 12.49 10.17 3.83
CA HIS A 54 13.07 11.06 2.84
C HIS A 54 12.56 10.72 1.43
N ARG A 55 12.61 9.43 1.05
CA ARG A 55 12.11 8.96 -0.25
C ARG A 55 10.66 9.38 -0.49
N LEU A 56 9.78 9.27 0.50
CA LEU A 56 8.37 9.70 0.41
C LEU A 56 8.19 11.21 0.17
N LYS A 57 9.20 12.05 0.44
CA LYS A 57 9.18 13.50 0.18
C LYS A 57 9.74 13.86 -1.20
N THR A 58 10.45 12.95 -1.87
CA THR A 58 10.96 13.17 -3.23
C THR A 58 9.82 13.24 -4.25
N LEU A 59 10.04 13.88 -5.40
CA LEU A 59 9.06 13.90 -6.48
C LEU A 59 8.75 12.49 -6.99
N GLU A 60 9.79 11.66 -7.16
CA GLU A 60 9.67 10.28 -7.60
C GLU A 60 8.93 9.41 -6.60
N GLY A 61 9.31 9.46 -5.32
CA GLY A 61 8.64 8.71 -4.27
C GLY A 61 7.19 9.13 -4.06
N ARG A 62 6.86 10.43 -4.18
CA ARG A 62 5.46 10.90 -4.19
C ARG A 62 4.68 10.35 -5.37
N LYS A 63 5.27 10.37 -6.58
CA LYS A 63 4.64 9.85 -7.80
C LYS A 63 4.37 8.34 -7.68
N LEU A 64 5.34 7.57 -7.18
CA LEU A 64 5.20 6.12 -6.99
C LEU A 64 4.19 5.79 -5.89
N TYR A 65 4.27 6.48 -4.74
CA TYR A 65 3.32 6.28 -3.64
C TYR A 65 1.87 6.63 -4.03
N ALA A 66 1.68 7.65 -4.88
CA ALA A 66 0.36 8.03 -5.39
C ALA A 66 -0.32 6.92 -6.19
N GLN A 67 0.43 5.95 -6.73
CA GLN A 67 -0.14 4.83 -7.48
C GLN A 67 -1.01 3.92 -6.60
N ARG A 68 -0.85 3.96 -5.27
CA ARG A 68 -1.70 3.22 -4.32
C ARG A 68 -3.18 3.61 -4.43
N LYS A 69 -3.51 4.79 -4.97
CA LYS A 69 -4.90 5.20 -5.15
C LYS A 69 -5.65 4.41 -6.23
N HIS A 70 -4.94 3.91 -7.23
CA HIS A 70 -5.60 3.22 -8.35
C HIS A 70 -5.23 1.74 -8.43
N ILE A 71 -4.12 1.30 -7.83
CA ILE A 71 -3.72 -0.10 -7.85
C ILE A 71 -4.51 -0.92 -6.79
N PRO A 72 -4.29 -0.72 -5.47
CA PRO A 72 -4.96 -1.51 -4.44
C PRO A 72 -6.37 -1.03 -4.05
N GLU A 73 -6.68 0.27 -4.09
CA GLU A 73 -7.99 0.77 -3.62
C GLU A 73 -9.18 0.17 -4.38
N PRO A 74 -9.17 0.06 -5.74
CA PRO A 74 -10.26 -0.58 -6.46
C PRO A 74 -10.42 -2.06 -6.12
N VAL A 75 -9.30 -2.77 -5.89
CA VAL A 75 -9.32 -4.19 -5.50
C VAL A 75 -10.04 -4.37 -4.17
N PHE A 76 -9.67 -3.58 -3.15
CA PHE A 76 -10.35 -3.62 -1.86
C PHE A 76 -11.81 -3.17 -1.95
N GLY A 77 -12.13 -2.21 -2.81
CA GLY A 77 -13.50 -1.78 -3.07
C GLY A 77 -14.36 -2.91 -3.66
N ILE A 78 -13.84 -3.62 -4.66
CA ILE A 78 -14.52 -4.77 -5.28
C ILE A 78 -14.71 -5.90 -4.26
N ILE A 79 -13.66 -6.26 -3.50
CA ILE A 79 -13.75 -7.31 -2.48
C ILE A 79 -14.87 -6.98 -1.48
N LYS A 80 -14.95 -5.74 -1.00
CA LYS A 80 -15.93 -5.34 0.02
C LYS A 80 -17.34 -5.15 -0.51
N SER A 81 -17.49 -4.52 -1.67
CA SER A 81 -18.80 -4.08 -2.17
C SER A 81 -19.40 -5.02 -3.22
N VAL A 82 -18.56 -5.71 -4.00
CA VAL A 82 -19.00 -6.62 -5.07
C VAL A 82 -18.95 -8.07 -4.63
N LEU A 83 -17.88 -8.49 -3.95
CA LEU A 83 -17.80 -9.86 -3.39
C LEU A 83 -18.46 -9.97 -2.01
N GLY A 84 -18.82 -8.84 -1.37
CA GLY A 84 -19.49 -8.81 -0.07
C GLY A 84 -18.61 -9.20 1.12
N PHE A 85 -17.30 -9.35 0.94
CA PHE A 85 -16.39 -9.77 2.01
C PHE A 85 -16.06 -8.60 2.95
N ARG A 86 -16.79 -8.51 4.07
CA ARG A 86 -16.70 -7.42 5.06
C ARG A 86 -15.98 -7.81 6.34
N GLN A 87 -15.97 -9.09 6.68
CA GLN A 87 -15.39 -9.62 7.90
C GLN A 87 -14.86 -11.04 7.67
N PHE A 88 -13.84 -11.40 8.44
CA PHE A 88 -13.38 -12.78 8.56
C PHE A 88 -14.33 -13.55 9.47
N LEU A 89 -14.67 -14.78 9.10
CA LEU A 89 -15.54 -15.66 9.89
C LEU A 89 -14.72 -16.53 10.84
N LEU A 90 -13.46 -16.82 10.48
CA LEU A 90 -12.58 -17.68 11.26
C LEU A 90 -11.63 -16.85 12.13
N ARG A 91 -11.12 -17.50 13.19
CA ARG A 91 -10.13 -16.93 14.11
C ARG A 91 -8.80 -17.66 13.99
N GLY A 92 -7.72 -16.93 14.26
CA GLY A 92 -6.35 -17.43 14.12
C GLY A 92 -5.77 -17.11 12.73
N LEU A 93 -4.48 -16.80 12.70
CA LEU A 93 -3.80 -16.29 11.50
C LEU A 93 -3.89 -17.27 10.33
N ASP A 94 -3.77 -18.58 10.58
CA ASP A 94 -3.78 -19.58 9.53
C ASP A 94 -5.16 -19.75 8.88
N HIS A 95 -6.23 -19.71 9.67
CA HIS A 95 -7.58 -19.75 9.13
C HIS A 95 -7.93 -18.46 8.38
N VAL A 96 -7.56 -17.30 8.91
CA VAL A 96 -7.74 -15.99 8.25
C VAL A 96 -6.98 -15.93 6.91
N ARG A 97 -5.78 -16.52 6.84
CA ARG A 97 -5.03 -16.68 5.58
C ARG A 97 -5.81 -17.52 4.57
N GLY A 98 -6.45 -18.61 5.01
CA GLY A 98 -7.31 -19.44 4.17
C GLY A 98 -8.47 -18.65 3.56
N GLU A 99 -9.22 -17.91 4.39
CA GLU A 99 -10.31 -17.04 3.92
C GLU A 99 -9.82 -15.99 2.93
N TRP A 100 -8.68 -15.37 3.24
CA TRP A 100 -8.09 -14.35 2.35
C TRP A 100 -7.65 -14.93 1.00
N ASN A 101 -7.07 -16.13 0.99
CA ASN A 101 -6.70 -16.83 -0.25
C ASN A 101 -7.93 -17.11 -1.12
N LEU A 102 -9.04 -17.53 -0.52
CA LEU A 102 -10.28 -17.78 -1.27
C LEU A 102 -10.85 -16.49 -1.89
N VAL A 103 -10.90 -15.41 -1.11
CA VAL A 103 -11.42 -14.11 -1.54
C VAL A 103 -10.56 -13.51 -2.67
N THR A 104 -9.24 -13.58 -2.53
CA THR A 104 -8.31 -13.09 -3.55
C THR A 104 -8.36 -13.94 -4.82
N MET A 105 -8.53 -15.25 -4.70
CA MET A 105 -8.76 -16.13 -5.85
C MET A 105 -10.06 -15.78 -6.59
N ALA A 106 -11.16 -15.58 -5.88
CA ALA A 106 -12.42 -15.15 -6.48
C ALA A 106 -12.29 -13.80 -7.21
N TRP A 107 -11.55 -12.84 -6.63
CA TRP A 107 -11.24 -11.58 -7.31
C TRP A 107 -10.39 -11.79 -8.57
N ASN A 108 -9.34 -12.62 -8.52
CA ASN A 108 -8.49 -12.94 -9.66
C ASN A 108 -9.31 -13.55 -10.81
N LEU A 109 -10.18 -14.52 -10.51
CA LEU A 109 -11.07 -15.13 -11.51
C LEU A 109 -11.98 -14.10 -12.17
N LYS A 110 -12.61 -13.22 -11.37
CA LYS A 110 -13.44 -12.12 -11.89
C LYS A 110 -12.64 -11.20 -12.81
N ARG A 111 -11.39 -10.87 -12.45
CA ARG A 111 -10.52 -10.01 -13.27
C ARG A 111 -10.11 -10.69 -14.57
N MET A 112 -9.69 -11.95 -14.53
CA MET A 112 -9.34 -12.71 -15.73
C MET A 112 -10.52 -12.83 -16.69
N PHE A 113 -11.73 -13.05 -16.18
CA PHE A 113 -12.94 -13.10 -17.01
C PHE A 113 -13.20 -11.76 -17.73
N VAL A 114 -13.08 -10.62 -17.03
CA VAL A 114 -13.24 -9.28 -17.64
C VAL A 114 -12.14 -8.96 -18.66
N LEU A 115 -10.93 -9.48 -18.45
CA LEU A 115 -9.78 -9.28 -19.35
C LEU A 115 -9.74 -10.29 -20.49
N SER A 116 -10.56 -11.35 -20.44
CA SER A 116 -10.68 -12.31 -21.53
C SER A 116 -11.24 -11.58 -22.75
N PRO A 117 -10.61 -11.69 -23.94
CA PRO A 117 -11.20 -11.20 -25.16
C PRO A 117 -12.57 -11.84 -25.35
N ALA A 118 -13.55 -11.06 -25.82
CA ALA A 118 -14.77 -11.65 -26.36
C ALA A 118 -14.35 -12.47 -27.60
N GLY A 119 -14.66 -13.77 -27.59
CA GLY A 119 -14.62 -14.60 -28.79
C GLY A 119 -15.70 -14.20 -29.77
#